data_AF-I2K482-F1
#
_entry.id   AF-I2K482-F1
#
_cell.length_a   1.000
_cell.length_b   1.000
_cell.length_c   1.000
_cell.angle_alpha   90.00
_cell.angle_beta   90.00
_cell.angle_gamma   90.00
#
_symmetry.space_group_name_H-M   'P 1'
#
loop_
_entity.id
_entity.type
_entity.pdbx_description
1 polymer ?
#
loop_
_entity_poly.entity_id
_entity_poly.type
_entity_poly.pdbx_seq_one_letter_code
_entity_poly.pdbx_strand_id
1 'polypeptide(L)' 'MKKETSRLLITWTKRLLGFIAFLVWGYVIFSISQSPAPFIEQAPYCMGSTMLIFALLTAAYKGLDHWSLNQKGH' A
#
# COMPACT_ATOMS: atom_id res chain seq x y z
N MET A 1 -25.01 13.53 8.41
CA MET A 1 -23.86 13.80 9.31
C MET A 1 -22.94 12.58 9.52
N LYS A 2 -23.36 11.49 10.20
CA LYS A 2 -22.45 10.38 10.58
C LYS A 2 -21.90 9.55 9.41
N LYS A 3 -22.73 9.21 8.41
CA LYS A 3 -22.34 8.36 7.25
C LYS A 3 -21.38 9.04 6.27
N GLU A 4 -21.52 10.35 6.11
CA GLU A 4 -20.71 11.15 5.18
C GLU A 4 -19.29 11.33 5.72
N THR A 5 -19.18 11.63 7.01
CA THR A 5 -17.90 11.73 7.74
C THR A 5 -17.13 10.42 7.68
N SER A 6 -17.77 9.27 7.91
CA SER A 6 -17.10 7.95 7.82
C SER A 6 -16.59 7.63 6.42
N ARG A 7 -17.34 7.96 5.36
CA ARG A 7 -16.87 7.77 3.97
C ARG A 7 -15.68 8.67 3.66
N LEU A 8 -15.72 9.92 4.10
CA LEU A 8 -14.63 10.88 3.93
C LEU A 8 -13.36 10.37 4.62
N LEU A 9 -13.50 9.87 5.86
CA LEU A 9 -12.40 9.32 6.66
C LEU A 9 -11.79 8.10 6.00
N ILE A 10 -12.59 7.15 5.51
CA ILE A 10 -12.10 5.96 4.78
C ILE A 10 -11.36 6.36 3.51
N THR A 11 -11.87 7.33 2.75
CA THR A 11 -11.20 7.82 1.54
C THR A 11 -9.85 8.46 1.85
N TRP A 12 -9.77 9.24 2.93
CA TRP A 12 -8.50 9.82 3.39
C TRP A 12 -7.52 8.76 3.88
N THR A 13 -7.99 7.77 4.64
CA THR A 13 -7.16 6.65 5.10
C THR A 13 -6.58 5.87 3.93
N LYS A 14 -7.38 5.60 2.89
CA LYS A 14 -6.88 4.98 1.65
C LYS A 14 -5.79 5.83 1.00
N ARG A 15 -6.05 7.12 0.77
CA ARG A 15 -5.04 8.04 0.20
C ARG A 15 -3.74 8.06 1.00
N LEU A 16 -3.82 8.10 2.33
CA LEU A 16 -2.66 8.05 3.21
C LEU A 16 -1.91 6.72 3.08
N LEU A 17 -2.62 5.58 3.07
CA LEU A 17 -2.02 4.27 2.84
C LEU A 17 -1.32 4.17 1.48
N GLY A 18 -1.93 4.69 0.42
CA GLY A 18 -1.32 4.75 -0.91
C GLY A 18 -0.05 5.59 -0.92
N PHE A 19 -0.07 6.75 -0.26
CA PHE A 19 1.11 7.62 -0.14
C PHE A 19 2.24 6.95 0.64
N ILE A 20 1.93 6.34 1.78
CA ILE A 20 2.93 5.60 2.58
C ILE A 20 3.52 4.44 1.78
N ALA A 21 2.69 3.66 1.10
CA ALA A 21 3.16 2.55 0.27
C ALA A 21 4.08 3.03 -0.86
N PHE A 22 3.76 4.17 -1.48
CA PHE A 22 4.61 4.78 -2.51
C PHE A 22 5.97 5.23 -1.95
N LEU A 23 5.98 5.87 -0.77
CA LEU A 23 7.23 6.27 -0.11
C LEU A 23 8.10 5.06 0.29
N VAL A 24 7.48 4.02 0.85
CA VAL A 24 8.18 2.77 1.22
C VAL A 24 8.75 2.09 -0.03
N TRP A 25 7.97 2.02 -1.11
CA TRP A 25 8.43 1.47 -2.38
C TRP A 25 9.61 2.25 -2.95
N GLY A 26 9.53 3.58 -2.98
CA GLY A 26 10.62 4.44 -3.42
C GLY A 26 11.89 4.28 -2.58
N TYR A 27 11.74 4.19 -1.25
CA TYR A 27 12.87 3.94 -0.35
C TYR A 27 13.54 2.59 -0.60
N VAL A 28 12.76 1.52 -0.82
CA VAL A 28 13.30 0.18 -1.11
C VAL A 28 14.04 0.17 -2.45
N ILE A 29 13.47 0.78 -3.50
CA ILE A 29 14.16 0.89 -4.79
C ILE A 29 15.46 1.67 -4.66
N PHE A 30 15.43 2.79 -3.95
CA PHE A 30 16.62 3.59 -3.70
C PHE A 30 17.70 2.78 -2.99
N SER A 31 17.33 2.04 -1.94
CA SER A 31 18.24 1.17 -1.21
C SER A 31 18.83 0.05 -2.09
N ILE A 32 18.05 -0.53 -3.00
CA ILE A 32 18.53 -1.56 -3.94
C ILE A 32 19.48 -0.91 -4.95
N SER A 33 19.17 0.29 -5.45
CA SER A 33 19.98 0.99 -6.46
C SER A 33 21.39 1.38 -5.97
N GLN A 34 21.59 1.50 -4.66
CA GLN A 34 22.91 1.74 -4.08
C GLN A 34 23.77 0.47 -3.94
N SER A 35 23.21 -0.71 -4.21
CA SER A 35 23.96 -1.96 -4.15
C SER A 35 24.94 -2.07 -5.33
N PRO A 36 26.19 -2.48 -5.09
CA PRO A 36 27.18 -2.73 -6.14
C PRO A 36 26.96 -4.04 -6.90
N ALA A 37 25.94 -4.82 -6.54
CA ALA A 37 25.65 -6.12 -7.14
C ALA A 37 25.21 -6.00 -8.63
N PRO A 38 25.44 -7.01 -9.48
CA PRO A 38 24.96 -7.00 -10.86
C PRO A 38 23.43 -6.97 -10.94
N PHE A 39 22.89 -6.31 -11.97
CA PHE A 39 21.44 -6.11 -12.15
C PHE A 39 20.63 -7.43 -12.10
N ILE A 40 21.20 -8.53 -12.60
CA ILE A 40 20.52 -9.83 -12.62
C ILE A 40 20.24 -10.39 -11.23
N GLU A 41 21.09 -10.06 -10.26
CA GLU A 41 20.89 -10.43 -8.86
C GLU A 41 19.93 -9.45 -8.15
N GLN A 42 19.88 -8.19 -8.59
CA GLN A 42 19.00 -7.16 -8.00
C GLN A 42 17.56 -7.22 -8.51
N ALA A 43 17.35 -7.61 -9.77
CA ALA A 43 16.04 -7.60 -10.42
C ALA A 43 14.98 -8.43 -9.67
N PRO A 44 15.27 -9.64 -9.15
CA PRO A 44 14.32 -10.40 -8.33
C PRO A 44 13.90 -9.67 -7.06
N TYR A 45 14.82 -8.96 -6.39
CA TYR A 45 14.49 -8.20 -5.17
C TYR A 45 13.64 -6.97 -5.48
N CYS A 46 13.91 -6.28 -6.60
CA CYS A 46 13.09 -5.15 -7.04
C CYS A 46 11.66 -5.61 -7.38
N MET A 47 11.51 -6.69 -8.15
CA MET A 47 10.19 -7.25 -8.49
C MET A 47 9.47 -7.79 -7.25
N GLY A 48 10.16 -8.58 -6.42
CA GLY A 48 9.58 -9.21 -5.23
C GLY A 48 9.13 -8.19 -4.19
N SER A 49 9.95 -7.18 -3.91
CA SER A 49 9.60 -6.10 -2.98
C SER A 49 8.40 -5.29 -3.47
N THR A 50 8.38 -4.95 -4.77
CA THR A 50 7.25 -4.26 -5.40
C THR A 50 5.97 -5.09 -5.24
N MET A 51 5.99 -6.37 -5.62
CA MET A 51 4.83 -7.25 -5.50
C MET A 51 4.33 -7.33 -4.05
N LEU A 52 5.23 -7.48 -3.08
CA LEU A 52 4.88 -7.58 -1.66
C LEU A 52 4.24 -6.29 -1.14
N ILE A 53 4.82 -5.12 -1.46
CA ILE A 53 4.29 -3.82 -1.03
C ILE A 53 2.88 -3.59 -1.61
N PHE A 54 2.69 -3.85 -2.91
CA PHE A 54 1.39 -3.67 -3.56
C PHE A 54 0.37 -4.73 -3.12
N ALA A 55 0.79 -5.96 -2.80
CA ALA A 55 -0.09 -6.98 -2.25
C ALA A 55 -0.61 -6.59 -0.87
N LEU A 56 0.27 -6.12 0.02
CA LEU A 56 -0.11 -5.62 1.35
C LEU A 56 -1.03 -4.39 1.26
N LEU A 57 -0.72 -3.45 0.37
CA LEU A 57 -1.58 -2.29 0.11
C LEU A 57 -2.98 -2.73 -0.37
N THR A 58 -3.05 -3.70 -1.28
CA THR A 58 -4.30 -4.25 -1.80
C THR A 58 -5.11 -4.94 -0.69
N ALA A 59 -4.45 -5.73 0.15
CA ALA A 59 -5.09 -6.39 1.28
C ALA A 59 -5.65 -5.36 2.28
N ALA A 60 -4.89 -4.31 2.61
CA ALA A 60 -5.32 -3.23 3.49
C ALA A 60 -6.51 -2.45 2.91
N TYR A 61 -6.50 -2.14 1.61
CA TYR A 61 -7.61 -1.47 0.93
C TYR A 61 -8.89 -2.32 0.95
N LYS A 62 -8.80 -3.60 0.59
CA LYS A 62 -9.93 -4.53 0.63
C LYS A 62 -10.45 -4.75 2.04
N GLY A 63 -9.56 -4.83 3.04
CA GLY A 63 -9.93 -4.92 4.45
C GLY A 63 -10.71 -3.71 4.93
N LEU A 64 -10.26 -2.49 4.58
CA LEU A 64 -10.97 -1.25 4.87
C LEU A 64 -12.35 -1.18 4.19
N ASP A 65 -12.45 -1.64 2.94
CA ASP A 65 -13.74 -1.72 2.25
C ASP A 65 -14.68 -2.73 2.90
N HIS A 66 -14.19 -3.91 3.24
CA HIS A 66 -14.98 -4.94 3.90
C HIS A 66 -15.49 -4.46 5.26
N TRP A 67 -14.63 -3.83 6.06
CA TRP A 67 -15.02 -3.23 7.35
C TRP A 67 -16.06 -2.11 7.17
N SER A 68 -15.90 -1.26 6.16
CA SER A 68 -16.89 -0.23 5.84
C SER A 68 -18.26 -0.78 5.42
N LEU A 69 -18.29 -1.93 4.73
CA LEU A 69 -19.53 -2.59 4.33
C LEU A 69 -20.22 -3.24 5.53
N ASN A 70 -19.45 -3.86 6.43
CA ASN A 70 -19.99 -4.49 7.63
C ASN A 70 -20.63 -3.47 8.59
N GLN A 71 -20.07 -2.26 8.69
CA GLN A 71 -20.67 -1.16 9.46
C GLN A 71 -21.97 -0.58 8.87
N LYS A 72 -22.36 -0.94 7.63
CA LYS A 72 -23.65 -0.54 7.05
C LYS A 72 -24.79 -1.51 7.36
N GLY A 73 -24.49 -2.71 7.85
CA GLY A 73 -25.46 -3.79 8.09
C GLY A 73 -26.10 -3.83 9.49
N HIS A 74 -25.79 -2.87 10.35
CA HIS A 74 -26.39 -2.69 11.68
C HIS A 74 -27.14 -1.35 11.78
#